data_AF-B8B3P5-F1
#
_entry.id   AF-B8B3P5-F1
#
_cell.length_a   1.000
_cell.length_b   1.000
_cell.length_c   1.000
_cell.angle_alpha   90.00
_cell.angle_beta   90.00
_cell.angle_gamma   90.00
#
_symmetry.space_group_name_H-M   'P 1'
#
loop_
_entity.id
_entity.type
_entity.pdbx_description
1 polymer ?
#
loop_
_entity_poly.entity_id
_entity_poly.type
_entity_poly.pdbx_seq_one_letter_code
_entity_poly.pdbx_strand_id
1 'polypeptide(L)'
;MSLFARINEDGKLTLVNHLGIDLGVTPEQILSKLDDDRVKDEDVQHDGRHAHDHDYITRVRDIEADTPARYNADPDRLFESSGCAGKLAVFAVRLDTFPAEKKQQVFYIGTNQPEVLTEIRRHILGEFTHLPVAGEYMHRDIYDIAERYGKDTFLMIDKLGTDKMPFFFTMKGRTDAMLEKVSLFKPHFTDRFMQKLGNVFPAHLPERMKTWRDKYEHHLLLKMAGDGIAEAQAWLTDFFKTAEGDFFACTPEEGSKAFLHRFAAAGAAIRYQAVHSDEVEDILALDIALRRNDTEWFEHLPPEIDSKLVHKLYYGHFMCYVFHQDYIVKKGVDAHELKEQMLALLHERGAQYPAEHNVGHLYKAPDALKQFYRENDPTNSMNPGIGKTTRKKYWKESPDAEQHSTQASD
;
A
#
# COMPACT_ATOMS: atom_id res chain seq x y z
N MET A 1 -9.46 -3.72 -19.13
CA MET A 1 -10.18 -3.06 -20.26
C MET A 1 -10.26 -1.56 -20.01
N SER A 2 -9.90 -0.73 -20.99
CA SER A 2 -9.78 0.72 -20.78
C SER A 2 -9.89 1.56 -22.07
N LEU A 3 -10.24 2.83 -21.90
CA LEU A 3 -10.06 3.90 -22.89
C LEU A 3 -8.91 4.78 -22.44
N PHE A 4 -7.91 4.98 -23.30
CA PHE A 4 -6.74 5.77 -22.97
C PHE A 4 -6.17 6.47 -24.20
N ALA A 5 -5.40 7.53 -23.99
CA ALA A 5 -4.55 8.12 -25.01
C ALA A 5 -3.07 7.79 -24.75
N ARG A 6 -2.32 7.58 -25.84
CA ARG A 6 -0.87 7.34 -25.82
C ARG A 6 -0.17 8.21 -26.84
N ILE A 7 1.09 8.57 -26.56
CA ILE A 7 1.97 9.20 -27.54
C ILE A 7 2.74 8.08 -28.24
N ASN A 8 2.49 7.88 -29.53
CA ASN A 8 3.16 6.83 -30.31
C ASN A 8 4.63 7.18 -30.62
N GLU A 9 5.32 6.28 -31.32
CA GLU A 9 6.74 6.39 -31.68
C GLU A 9 7.05 7.66 -32.50
N ASP A 10 6.09 8.11 -33.32
CA ASP A 10 6.20 9.34 -34.12
C ASP A 10 5.95 10.62 -33.31
N GLY A 11 5.62 10.49 -32.02
CA GLY A 11 5.26 11.62 -31.16
C GLY A 11 3.83 12.12 -31.37
N LYS A 12 2.95 11.33 -31.99
CA LYS A 12 1.54 11.67 -32.20
C LYS A 12 0.68 11.10 -31.07
N LEU A 13 -0.23 11.92 -30.56
CA LEU A 13 -1.24 11.49 -29.60
C LEU A 13 -2.33 10.68 -30.32
N THR A 14 -2.61 9.48 -29.83
CA THR A 14 -3.64 8.57 -30.36
C THR A 14 -4.58 8.13 -29.24
N LEU A 15 -5.89 8.15 -29.49
CA LEU A 15 -6.90 7.60 -28.59
C LEU A 15 -7.14 6.12 -28.93
N VAL A 16 -7.14 5.27 -27.91
CA VAL A 16 -7.28 3.82 -28.02
C VAL A 16 -8.48 3.37 -27.17
N ASN A 17 -9.51 2.85 -27.83
CA ASN A 17 -10.71 2.36 -27.16
C ASN A 17 -10.70 0.83 -27.06
N HIS A 18 -10.32 0.29 -25.90
CA HIS A 18 -10.41 -1.13 -25.56
C HIS A 18 -11.37 -1.38 -24.37
N LEU A 19 -12.43 -0.57 -24.25
CA LEU A 19 -13.48 -0.78 -23.24
C LEU A 19 -14.39 -1.97 -23.56
N GLY A 20 -14.41 -2.41 -24.82
CA GLY A 20 -15.47 -3.30 -25.31
C GLY A 20 -16.82 -2.59 -25.35
N ILE A 21 -16.82 -1.31 -25.69
CA ILE A 21 -18.02 -0.48 -25.87
C ILE A 21 -17.84 0.29 -27.18
N ASP A 22 -18.82 0.20 -28.09
CA ASP A 22 -18.82 0.98 -29.31
C ASP A 22 -19.20 2.44 -29.02
N LEU A 23 -18.19 3.31 -29.10
CA LEU A 23 -18.30 4.73 -28.80
C LEU A 23 -18.16 5.60 -30.04
N GLY A 24 -18.06 5.00 -31.24
CA GLY A 24 -17.73 5.70 -32.48
C GLY A 24 -16.23 5.64 -32.83
N VAL A 25 -15.81 6.42 -33.82
CA VAL A 25 -14.49 6.28 -34.47
C VAL A 25 -13.60 7.53 -34.36
N THR A 26 -14.14 8.66 -33.91
CA THR A 26 -13.38 9.90 -33.68
C THR A 26 -13.32 10.24 -32.19
N PRO A 27 -12.28 10.95 -31.72
CA PRO A 27 -12.20 11.39 -30.33
C PRO A 27 -13.44 12.17 -29.86
N GLU A 28 -13.96 13.07 -30.67
CA GLU A 28 -15.15 13.87 -30.34
C GLU A 28 -16.38 13.00 -30.15
N GLN A 29 -16.59 11.98 -31.00
CA GLN A 29 -17.69 11.02 -30.83
C GLN A 29 -17.52 10.21 -29.56
N ILE A 30 -16.32 9.65 -29.34
CA ILE A 30 -16.04 8.74 -28.23
C ILE A 30 -16.20 9.46 -26.89
N LEU A 31 -15.53 10.61 -26.73
CA LEU A 31 -15.50 11.34 -25.48
C LEU A 31 -16.85 12.00 -25.18
N SER A 32 -17.49 12.65 -26.15
CA SER A 32 -18.82 13.25 -25.91
C SER A 32 -19.88 12.23 -25.54
N LYS A 33 -19.82 11.01 -26.11
CA LYS A 33 -20.78 9.94 -25.76
C LYS A 33 -20.64 9.51 -24.30
N LEU A 34 -19.42 9.53 -23.76
CA LEU A 34 -19.16 9.26 -22.34
C LEU A 34 -19.56 10.45 -21.46
N ASP A 35 -19.15 11.68 -21.83
CA ASP A 35 -19.42 12.88 -21.04
C ASP A 35 -20.93 13.18 -20.89
N ASP A 36 -21.70 12.91 -21.95
CA ASP A 36 -23.15 13.15 -21.99
C ASP A 36 -23.99 11.96 -21.50
N ASP A 37 -23.36 10.88 -21.00
CA ASP A 37 -24.02 9.64 -20.57
C ASP A 37 -24.94 9.03 -21.67
N ARG A 38 -24.44 9.00 -22.92
CA ARG A 38 -25.19 8.55 -24.11
C ARG A 38 -24.86 7.11 -24.52
N VAL A 39 -24.23 6.33 -23.65
CA VAL A 39 -23.95 4.91 -23.88
C VAL A 39 -25.24 4.12 -23.77
N LYS A 40 -25.45 3.17 -24.68
CA LYS A 40 -26.59 2.25 -24.67
C LYS A 40 -26.13 0.82 -24.47
N ASP A 41 -27.04 -0.03 -24.00
CA ASP A 41 -26.77 -1.47 -23.82
C ASP A 41 -26.30 -2.16 -25.12
N GLU A 42 -26.85 -1.76 -26.27
CA GLU A 42 -26.45 -2.29 -27.59
C GLU A 42 -25.01 -1.96 -27.99
N ASP A 43 -24.40 -0.93 -27.38
CA ASP A 43 -23.01 -0.57 -27.60
C ASP A 43 -22.03 -1.51 -26.87
N VAL A 44 -22.51 -2.25 -25.86
CA VAL A 44 -21.67 -2.97 -24.91
C VAL A 44 -21.41 -4.40 -25.41
N GLN A 45 -20.12 -4.71 -25.60
CA GLN A 45 -19.67 -6.05 -25.95
C GLN A 45 -19.31 -6.86 -24.69
N HIS A 46 -19.60 -8.16 -24.71
CA HIS A 46 -19.29 -9.10 -23.64
C HIS A 46 -18.45 -10.25 -24.21
N ASP A 47 -17.13 -10.07 -24.25
CA ASP A 47 -16.20 -10.90 -25.02
C ASP A 47 -15.19 -11.69 -24.17
N GLY A 48 -15.43 -11.79 -22.86
CA GLY A 48 -14.66 -12.65 -21.96
C GLY A 48 -13.29 -12.13 -21.53
N ARG A 49 -12.88 -10.93 -21.97
CA ARG A 49 -11.70 -10.26 -21.40
C ARG A 49 -11.90 -9.96 -19.92
N HIS A 50 -10.81 -10.02 -19.18
CA HIS A 50 -10.84 -9.87 -17.73
C HIS A 50 -10.99 -8.40 -17.30
N ALA A 51 -11.91 -8.16 -16.36
CA ALA A 51 -12.15 -6.87 -15.73
C ALA A 51 -11.73 -6.85 -14.24
N HIS A 52 -11.14 -7.94 -13.76
CA HIS A 52 -10.46 -8.08 -12.47
C HIS A 52 -9.40 -9.19 -12.55
N ASP A 53 -8.66 -9.41 -11.46
CA ASP A 53 -7.66 -10.47 -11.33
C ASP A 53 -8.31 -11.81 -10.93
N HIS A 54 -8.67 -12.64 -11.92
CA HIS A 54 -9.50 -13.85 -11.73
C HIS A 54 -8.83 -14.95 -10.89
N ASP A 55 -7.52 -15.13 -11.02
CA ASP A 55 -6.80 -16.27 -10.43
C ASP A 55 -6.21 -15.96 -9.06
N TYR A 56 -6.44 -14.74 -8.52
CA TYR A 56 -5.82 -14.31 -7.26
C TYR A 56 -6.13 -15.23 -6.08
N ILE A 57 -7.36 -15.77 -6.03
CA ILE A 57 -7.78 -16.71 -4.98
C ILE A 57 -6.90 -17.97 -4.96
N THR A 58 -6.47 -18.45 -6.13
CA THR A 58 -5.55 -19.59 -6.24
C THR A 58 -4.14 -19.17 -5.86
N ARG A 59 -3.66 -18.03 -6.37
CA ARG A 59 -2.29 -17.56 -6.10
C ARG A 59 -2.04 -17.26 -4.63
N VAL A 60 -2.97 -16.60 -3.95
CA VAL A 60 -2.82 -16.25 -2.53
C VAL A 60 -2.81 -17.48 -1.62
N ARG A 61 -3.50 -18.56 -2.02
CA ARG A 61 -3.56 -19.83 -1.26
C ARG A 61 -2.35 -20.73 -1.45
N ASP A 62 -1.56 -20.51 -2.48
CA ASP A 62 -0.36 -21.31 -2.78
C ASP A 62 0.79 -20.96 -1.83
N ILE A 63 0.70 -21.45 -0.59
CA ILE A 63 1.64 -21.23 0.52
C ILE A 63 2.96 -22.00 0.37
N GLU A 64 3.13 -22.77 -0.71
CA GLU A 64 4.37 -23.50 -1.01
C GLU A 64 5.22 -22.79 -2.08
N ALA A 65 4.62 -21.85 -2.83
CA ALA A 65 5.35 -21.06 -3.82
C ALA A 65 6.43 -20.16 -3.20
N ASP A 66 7.61 -20.19 -3.82
CA ASP A 66 8.80 -19.40 -3.47
C ASP A 66 8.81 -17.99 -4.06
N THR A 67 7.65 -17.52 -4.53
CA THR A 67 7.43 -16.17 -5.09
C THR A 67 6.31 -15.45 -4.33
N PRO A 68 6.32 -14.11 -4.28
CA PRO A 68 5.26 -13.36 -3.61
C PRO A 68 3.88 -13.49 -4.29
N ALA A 69 2.81 -13.21 -3.54
CA ALA A 69 1.44 -13.32 -4.06
C ALA A 69 1.07 -12.22 -5.07
N ARG A 70 1.68 -11.03 -4.89
CA ARG A 70 1.53 -9.85 -5.75
C ARG A 70 2.69 -8.89 -5.52
N TYR A 71 3.10 -8.18 -6.56
CA TYR A 71 4.08 -7.08 -6.52
C TYR A 71 3.92 -6.20 -7.76
N ASN A 72 4.39 -4.96 -7.74
CA ASN A 72 4.10 -4.00 -8.82
C ASN A 72 4.72 -4.38 -10.18
N ALA A 73 5.83 -5.10 -10.17
CA ALA A 73 6.54 -5.51 -11.37
C ALA A 73 6.13 -6.91 -11.88
N ASP A 74 5.05 -7.49 -11.35
CA ASP A 74 4.51 -8.77 -11.82
C ASP A 74 4.03 -8.63 -13.28
N PRO A 75 4.70 -9.29 -14.25
CA PRO A 75 4.41 -9.11 -15.67
C PRO A 75 2.98 -9.52 -16.04
N ASP A 76 2.38 -10.48 -15.33
CA ASP A 76 1.01 -10.94 -15.61
C ASP A 76 -0.05 -9.88 -15.24
N ARG A 77 0.33 -8.85 -14.49
CA ARG A 77 -0.56 -7.74 -14.07
C ARG A 77 -0.28 -6.43 -14.80
N LEU A 78 0.73 -6.40 -15.67
CA LEU A 78 1.07 -5.25 -16.50
C LEU A 78 0.39 -5.36 -17.86
N PHE A 79 -0.63 -4.54 -18.08
CA PHE A 79 -1.36 -4.54 -19.34
C PHE A 79 -2.01 -3.19 -19.60
N GLU A 80 -1.61 -2.51 -20.67
CA GLU A 80 -2.14 -1.20 -21.08
C GLU A 80 -2.24 -0.23 -19.90
N SER A 81 -3.46 0.12 -19.47
CA SER A 81 -3.71 1.02 -18.33
C SER A 81 -3.32 0.41 -16.97
N SER A 82 -3.42 -0.90 -16.81
CA SER A 82 -3.06 -1.62 -15.57
C SER A 82 -1.56 -1.57 -15.38
N GLY A 83 -1.11 -0.90 -14.32
CA GLY A 83 0.32 -0.70 -14.03
C GLY A 83 0.98 0.43 -14.83
N CYS A 84 0.25 1.20 -15.65
CA CYS A 84 0.86 2.17 -16.59
C CYS A 84 1.66 3.30 -15.93
N ALA A 85 1.48 3.56 -14.63
CA ALA A 85 2.23 4.57 -13.88
C ALA A 85 2.24 5.97 -14.51
N GLY A 86 1.14 6.37 -15.17
CA GLY A 86 1.04 7.66 -15.86
C GLY A 86 1.82 7.74 -17.18
N LYS A 87 2.27 6.61 -17.73
CA LYS A 87 2.78 6.51 -19.11
C LYS A 87 1.68 6.58 -20.17
N LEU A 88 0.42 6.48 -19.74
CA LEU A 88 -0.78 6.66 -20.55
C LEU A 88 -1.68 7.72 -19.92
N ALA A 89 -2.49 8.40 -20.72
CA ALA A 89 -3.60 9.21 -20.24
C ALA A 89 -4.87 8.36 -20.23
N VAL A 90 -5.21 7.77 -19.08
CA VAL A 90 -6.37 6.89 -18.94
C VAL A 90 -7.63 7.72 -18.73
N PHE A 91 -8.64 7.53 -19.59
CA PHE A 91 -9.92 8.25 -19.55
C PHE A 91 -10.99 7.45 -18.83
N ALA A 92 -11.06 6.14 -19.08
CA ALA A 92 -12.05 5.26 -18.47
C ALA A 92 -11.54 3.83 -18.33
N VAL A 93 -12.09 3.10 -17.36
CA VAL A 93 -11.83 1.68 -17.13
C VAL A 93 -13.16 0.93 -17.00
N ARG A 94 -13.19 -0.31 -17.46
CA ARG A 94 -14.31 -1.23 -17.26
C ARG A 94 -13.86 -2.33 -16.31
N LEU A 95 -14.53 -2.43 -15.17
CA LEU A 95 -14.16 -3.29 -14.04
C LEU A 95 -15.36 -4.12 -13.59
N ASP A 96 -15.09 -5.31 -13.08
CA ASP A 96 -16.11 -6.10 -12.39
C ASP A 96 -16.40 -5.51 -11.01
N THR A 97 -17.60 -5.78 -10.51
CA THR A 97 -17.97 -5.55 -9.11
C THR A 97 -18.39 -6.88 -8.49
N PHE A 98 -18.34 -6.97 -7.16
CA PHE A 98 -18.62 -8.20 -6.43
C PHE A 98 -19.81 -8.02 -5.50
N PRO A 99 -20.60 -9.08 -5.24
CA PRO A 99 -21.66 -9.05 -4.24
C PRO A 99 -21.14 -8.56 -2.89
N ALA A 100 -21.89 -7.64 -2.27
CA ALA A 100 -21.51 -7.10 -0.97
C ALA A 100 -21.73 -8.14 0.15
N GLU A 101 -20.67 -8.37 0.93
CA GLU A 101 -20.71 -9.22 2.13
C GLU A 101 -21.59 -8.61 3.22
N LYS A 102 -22.75 -9.21 3.48
CA LYS A 102 -23.77 -8.62 4.37
C LYS A 102 -23.47 -8.78 5.85
N LYS A 103 -22.84 -9.88 6.24
CA LYS A 103 -22.48 -10.19 7.62
C LYS A 103 -20.98 -10.29 7.71
N GLN A 104 -20.36 -9.40 8.48
CA GLN A 104 -18.93 -9.36 8.71
C GLN A 104 -18.63 -9.38 10.20
N GLN A 105 -17.52 -10.00 10.58
CA GLN A 105 -17.01 -10.03 11.95
C GLN A 105 -15.52 -9.78 11.92
N VAL A 106 -15.05 -8.89 12.80
CA VAL A 106 -13.61 -8.71 13.04
C VAL A 106 -13.23 -9.53 14.26
N PHE A 107 -12.19 -10.33 14.12
CA PHE A 107 -11.47 -10.97 15.20
C PHE A 107 -10.16 -10.22 15.40
N TYR A 108 -9.99 -9.65 16.60
CA TYR A 108 -8.78 -8.96 16.99
C TYR A 108 -7.86 -9.95 17.69
N ILE A 109 -6.76 -10.30 17.04
CA ILE A 109 -5.82 -11.31 17.49
C ILE A 109 -4.56 -10.60 17.99
N GLY A 110 -3.99 -11.06 19.11
CA GLY A 110 -2.72 -10.59 19.63
C GLY A 110 -1.83 -11.74 20.09
N THR A 111 -0.53 -11.63 19.84
CA THR A 111 0.52 -12.57 20.27
C THR A 111 1.85 -11.84 20.43
N ASN A 112 2.79 -12.41 21.19
CA ASN A 112 4.19 -12.00 21.25
C ASN A 112 5.12 -12.92 20.44
N GLN A 113 4.56 -13.88 19.69
CA GLN A 113 5.30 -14.87 18.90
C GLN A 113 4.94 -14.73 17.42
N PRO A 114 5.86 -14.26 16.55
CA PRO A 114 5.60 -14.15 15.10
C PRO A 114 5.11 -15.45 14.46
N GLU A 115 5.58 -16.60 14.97
CA GLU A 115 5.27 -17.94 14.47
C GLU A 115 3.78 -18.28 14.62
N VAL A 116 3.13 -17.78 15.67
CA VAL A 116 1.69 -17.94 15.88
C VAL A 116 0.91 -17.30 14.73
N LEU A 117 1.29 -16.10 14.30
CA LEU A 117 0.66 -15.47 13.13
C LEU A 117 1.00 -16.22 11.84
N THR A 118 2.24 -16.73 11.69
CA THR A 118 2.61 -17.60 10.55
C THR A 118 1.66 -18.79 10.43
N GLU A 119 1.37 -19.48 11.53
CA GLU A 119 0.47 -20.63 11.55
C GLU A 119 -0.97 -20.23 11.20
N ILE A 120 -1.48 -19.13 11.75
CA ILE A 120 -2.81 -18.60 11.40
C ILE A 120 -2.94 -18.35 9.89
N ARG A 121 -1.96 -17.65 9.30
CA ARG A 121 -1.98 -17.39 7.85
C ARG A 121 -1.98 -18.69 7.06
N ARG A 122 -1.04 -19.59 7.35
CA ARG A 122 -0.85 -20.83 6.59
C ARG A 122 -2.07 -21.75 6.72
N HIS A 123 -2.61 -21.90 7.92
CA HIS A 123 -3.80 -22.71 8.14
C HIS A 123 -5.04 -22.16 7.41
N ILE A 124 -5.30 -20.84 7.51
CA ILE A 124 -6.43 -20.24 6.80
C ILE A 124 -6.28 -20.40 5.28
N LEU A 125 -5.09 -20.17 4.73
CA LEU A 125 -4.86 -20.25 3.28
C LEU A 125 -4.87 -21.68 2.75
N GLY A 126 -4.39 -22.66 3.53
CA GLY A 126 -4.34 -24.07 3.16
C GLY A 126 -5.65 -24.82 3.39
N GLU A 127 -6.34 -24.54 4.51
CA GLU A 127 -7.38 -25.43 5.04
C GLU A 127 -8.77 -24.81 5.10
N PHE A 128 -8.90 -23.48 5.29
CA PHE A 128 -10.24 -22.88 5.38
C PHE A 128 -10.95 -22.94 4.05
N THR A 129 -12.26 -23.21 4.11
CA THR A 129 -13.15 -23.07 2.95
C THR A 129 -13.30 -21.60 2.58
N HIS A 130 -13.45 -20.71 3.57
CA HIS A 130 -13.69 -19.28 3.35
C HIS A 130 -12.43 -18.45 3.58
N LEU A 131 -12.03 -17.68 2.57
CA LEU A 131 -10.97 -16.68 2.75
C LEU A 131 -11.45 -15.51 3.60
N PRO A 132 -10.54 -14.87 4.36
CA PRO A 132 -10.82 -13.60 5.02
C PRO A 132 -11.12 -12.51 4.00
N VAL A 133 -12.02 -11.59 4.37
CA VAL A 133 -12.21 -10.32 3.66
C VAL A 133 -10.97 -9.45 3.80
N ALA A 134 -10.34 -9.46 4.98
CA ALA A 134 -9.08 -8.77 5.25
C ALA A 134 -8.33 -9.45 6.39
N GLY A 135 -7.01 -9.32 6.39
CA GLY A 135 -6.14 -9.70 7.50
C GLY A 135 -5.04 -8.66 7.63
N GLU A 136 -5.26 -7.67 8.48
CA GLU A 136 -4.35 -6.53 8.62
C GLU A 136 -3.43 -6.71 9.82
N TYR A 137 -2.12 -6.68 9.56
CA TYR A 137 -1.10 -6.71 10.60
C TYR A 137 -0.75 -5.30 11.09
N MET A 138 -0.50 -5.18 12.39
CA MET A 138 0.00 -3.98 13.04
C MET A 138 0.93 -4.35 14.20
N HIS A 139 2.13 -3.79 14.22
CA HIS A 139 3.07 -3.91 15.34
C HIS A 139 2.79 -2.86 16.44
N ARG A 140 3.20 -3.14 17.68
CA ARG A 140 3.05 -2.24 18.84
C ARG A 140 3.60 -0.83 18.59
N ASP A 141 4.77 -0.69 17.97
CA ASP A 141 5.39 0.63 17.78
C ASP A 141 4.56 1.53 16.88
N ILE A 142 4.09 1.00 15.74
CA ILE A 142 3.21 1.76 14.85
C ILE A 142 1.81 1.93 15.44
N TYR A 143 1.34 1.01 16.29
CA TYR A 143 0.11 1.21 17.05
C TYR A 143 0.21 2.47 17.91
N ASP A 144 1.31 2.64 18.65
CA ASP A 144 1.51 3.78 19.54
C ASP A 144 1.70 5.09 18.78
N ILE A 145 2.47 5.03 17.70
CA ILE A 145 2.67 6.18 16.81
C ILE A 145 1.33 6.59 16.19
N ALA A 146 0.52 5.65 15.71
CA ALA A 146 -0.82 5.92 15.21
C ALA A 146 -1.74 6.52 16.29
N GLU A 147 -1.67 6.04 17.53
CA GLU A 147 -2.53 6.52 18.61
C GLU A 147 -2.23 7.99 18.94
N ARG A 148 -0.95 8.36 18.89
CA ARG A 148 -0.50 9.71 19.25
C ARG A 148 -0.54 10.67 18.07
N TYR A 149 0.01 10.28 16.93
CA TYR A 149 0.24 11.15 15.78
C TYR A 149 -0.81 11.00 14.68
N GLY A 150 -1.58 9.91 14.67
CA GLY A 150 -2.71 9.69 13.76
C GLY A 150 -4.07 10.14 14.31
N LYS A 151 -4.14 10.59 15.57
CA LYS A 151 -5.38 10.82 16.33
C LYS A 151 -6.37 11.79 15.68
N ASP A 152 -5.91 12.88 15.11
CA ASP A 152 -6.80 13.84 14.45
C ASP A 152 -7.42 13.28 13.16
N THR A 153 -6.66 12.49 12.40
CA THR A 153 -7.05 11.84 11.16
C THR A 153 -8.07 10.77 11.48
N PHE A 154 -7.79 10.00 12.54
CA PHE A 154 -8.74 9.08 13.14
C PHE A 154 -10.05 9.81 13.51
N LEU A 155 -9.98 10.85 14.35
CA LEU A 155 -11.18 11.54 14.85
C LEU A 155 -11.97 12.23 13.72
N MET A 156 -11.28 12.75 12.71
CA MET A 156 -11.89 13.35 11.52
C MET A 156 -12.67 12.31 10.73
N ILE A 157 -12.06 11.16 10.43
CA ILE A 157 -12.72 10.10 9.64
C ILE A 157 -13.86 9.48 10.45
N ASP A 158 -13.64 9.17 11.72
CA ASP A 158 -14.65 8.57 12.61
C ASP A 158 -15.91 9.44 12.72
N LYS A 159 -15.76 10.77 12.77
CA LYS A 159 -16.89 11.69 12.98
C LYS A 159 -17.48 12.29 11.70
N LEU A 160 -16.66 12.54 10.68
CA LEU A 160 -17.05 13.29 9.48
C LEU A 160 -17.05 12.43 8.21
N GLY A 161 -16.57 11.19 8.29
CA GLY A 161 -16.39 10.31 7.15
C GLY A 161 -15.21 10.71 6.25
N THR A 162 -14.93 9.87 5.26
CA THR A 162 -13.81 10.06 4.33
C THR A 162 -14.07 11.15 3.29
N ASP A 163 -15.33 11.45 2.96
CA ASP A 163 -15.72 12.38 1.89
C ASP A 163 -15.24 13.81 2.12
N LYS A 164 -14.98 14.18 3.37
CA LYS A 164 -14.49 15.52 3.74
C LYS A 164 -12.98 15.64 3.73
N MET A 165 -12.23 14.53 3.64
CA MET A 165 -10.77 14.54 3.67
C MET A 165 -10.12 15.42 2.59
N PRO A 166 -10.53 15.36 1.31
CA PRO A 166 -9.88 16.18 0.27
C PRO A 166 -9.97 17.68 0.57
N PHE A 167 -11.09 18.13 1.11
CA PHE A 167 -11.29 19.52 1.52
C PHE A 167 -10.33 19.91 2.65
N PHE A 168 -10.23 19.11 3.70
CA PHE A 168 -9.32 19.38 4.83
C PHE A 168 -7.85 19.35 4.42
N PHE A 169 -7.42 18.37 3.61
CA PHE A 169 -6.04 18.32 3.11
C PHE A 169 -5.72 19.52 2.22
N THR A 170 -6.65 19.94 1.37
CA THR A 170 -6.47 21.15 0.53
C THR A 170 -6.34 22.41 1.39
N MET A 171 -7.16 22.56 2.42
CA MET A 171 -7.07 23.71 3.33
C MET A 171 -5.75 23.70 4.12
N LYS A 172 -5.33 22.54 4.63
CA LYS A 172 -4.04 22.38 5.32
C LYS A 172 -2.90 22.78 4.39
N GLY A 173 -2.83 22.20 3.19
CA GLY A 173 -1.77 22.50 2.22
C GLY A 173 -1.70 23.99 1.85
N ARG A 174 -2.84 24.65 1.68
CA ARG A 174 -2.89 26.11 1.45
C ARG A 174 -2.38 26.91 2.65
N THR A 175 -2.72 26.49 3.85
CA THR A 175 -2.28 27.14 5.09
C THR A 175 -0.79 26.97 5.30
N ASP A 176 -0.26 25.77 5.07
CA ASP A 176 1.17 25.46 5.16
C ASP A 176 1.97 26.30 4.18
N ALA A 177 1.57 26.31 2.90
CA ALA A 177 2.22 27.10 1.85
C ALA A 177 2.15 28.62 2.10
N MET A 178 1.17 29.09 2.87
CA MET A 178 1.08 30.50 3.28
C MET A 178 2.03 30.79 4.44
N LEU A 179 2.08 29.92 5.44
CA LEU A 179 2.90 30.09 6.64
C LEU A 179 4.39 29.89 6.37
N GLU A 180 4.77 29.01 5.44
CA GLU A 180 6.16 28.82 5.00
C GLU A 180 6.78 30.09 4.42
N LYS A 181 5.97 30.99 3.86
CA LYS A 181 6.43 32.27 3.31
C LYS A 181 6.73 33.33 4.38
N VAL A 182 6.34 33.08 5.63
CA VAL A 182 6.47 34.02 6.75
C VAL A 182 7.60 33.55 7.64
N SER A 183 8.71 34.28 7.67
CA SER A 183 9.94 33.92 8.41
C SER A 183 9.78 33.77 9.93
N LEU A 184 8.64 34.20 10.49
CA LEU A 184 8.30 34.03 11.91
C LEU A 184 7.90 32.58 12.24
N PHE A 185 7.34 31.85 11.29
CA PHE A 185 6.89 30.47 11.50
C PHE A 185 7.97 29.50 11.05
N LYS A 186 8.34 28.56 11.93
CA LYS A 186 9.20 27.44 11.56
C LYS A 186 8.47 26.50 10.57
N PRO A 187 9.20 25.74 9.75
CA PRO A 187 8.62 24.64 8.96
C PRO A 187 7.75 23.72 9.82
N HIS A 188 6.72 23.14 9.22
CA HIS A 188 5.76 22.22 9.89
C HIS A 188 5.02 22.82 11.12
N PHE A 189 4.86 24.15 11.17
CA PHE A 189 4.17 24.81 12.29
C PHE A 189 2.76 24.27 12.52
N THR A 190 1.98 24.07 11.44
CA THR A 190 0.60 23.57 11.50
C THR A 190 0.52 22.16 12.06
N ASP A 191 1.38 21.24 11.61
CA ASP A 191 1.47 19.88 12.13
C ASP A 191 1.81 19.88 13.62
N ARG A 192 2.81 20.67 14.03
CA ARG A 192 3.18 20.84 15.45
C ARG A 192 2.04 21.44 16.28
N PHE A 193 1.28 22.39 15.73
CA PHE A 193 0.13 23.01 16.40
C PHE A 193 -1.05 22.04 16.53
N MET A 194 -1.41 21.35 15.45
CA MET A 194 -2.47 20.34 15.43
C MET A 194 -2.14 19.18 16.38
N GLN A 195 -0.88 18.74 16.43
CA GLN A 195 -0.43 17.72 17.37
C GLN A 195 -0.64 18.15 18.83
N LYS A 196 -0.30 19.41 19.17
CA LYS A 196 -0.54 19.95 20.51
C LYS A 196 -2.03 20.00 20.87
N LEU A 197 -2.89 20.39 19.94
CA LEU A 197 -4.35 20.37 20.14
C LEU A 197 -4.89 18.93 20.27
N GLY A 198 -4.35 17.99 19.51
CA GLY A 198 -4.70 16.57 19.55
C GLY A 198 -4.54 15.95 20.94
N ASN A 199 -3.56 16.41 21.71
CA ASN A 199 -3.30 15.95 23.07
C ASN A 199 -4.41 16.33 24.08
N VAL A 200 -5.26 17.33 23.76
CA VAL A 200 -6.38 17.75 24.62
C VAL A 200 -7.60 16.85 24.47
N PHE A 201 -7.76 16.20 23.32
CA PHE A 201 -8.89 15.29 23.11
C PHE A 201 -8.76 14.04 24.01
N PRO A 202 -9.88 13.42 24.42
CA PRO A 202 -9.82 12.18 25.20
C PRO A 202 -9.20 11.03 24.39
N ALA A 203 -8.92 9.91 25.08
CA ALA A 203 -8.54 8.67 24.40
C ALA A 203 -9.68 8.22 23.46
N HIS A 204 -9.33 7.80 22.25
CA HIS A 204 -10.28 7.51 21.18
C HIS A 204 -10.40 6.01 20.87
N LEU A 205 -9.40 5.22 21.28
CA LEU A 205 -9.36 3.78 21.07
C LEU A 205 -10.15 3.02 22.16
N PRO A 206 -10.87 1.95 21.79
CA PRO A 206 -11.54 1.04 22.71
C PRO A 206 -10.59 0.45 23.76
N GLU A 207 -11.11 0.22 24.97
CA GLU A 207 -10.30 -0.25 26.11
C GLU A 207 -9.70 -1.64 25.90
N ARG A 208 -10.45 -2.55 25.26
CA ARG A 208 -9.94 -3.90 24.93
C ARG A 208 -8.78 -3.84 23.95
N MET A 209 -8.79 -2.91 22.99
CA MET A 209 -7.66 -2.74 22.07
C MET A 209 -6.40 -2.29 22.82
N LYS A 210 -6.52 -1.39 23.80
CA LYS A 210 -5.38 -0.96 24.63
C LYS A 210 -4.87 -2.09 25.51
N THR A 211 -5.78 -2.85 26.12
CA THR A 211 -5.44 -4.04 26.89
C THR A 211 -4.67 -5.05 26.03
N TRP A 212 -5.07 -5.25 24.76
CA TRP A 212 -4.34 -6.11 23.83
C TRP A 212 -2.97 -5.55 23.50
N ARG A 213 -2.85 -4.24 23.24
CA ARG A 213 -1.56 -3.58 22.99
C ARG A 213 -0.57 -3.72 24.14
N ASP A 214 -1.06 -3.66 25.37
CA ASP A 214 -0.21 -3.80 26.55
C ASP A 214 0.25 -5.26 26.76
N LYS A 215 -0.57 -6.24 26.35
CA LYS A 215 -0.28 -7.68 26.48
C LYS A 215 0.57 -8.25 25.34
N TYR A 216 0.33 -7.79 24.11
CA TYR A 216 0.83 -8.42 22.90
C TYR A 216 1.54 -7.42 22.01
N GLU A 217 2.59 -7.86 21.30
CA GLU A 217 3.39 -7.01 20.42
C GLU A 217 2.89 -7.04 18.97
N HIS A 218 2.38 -8.20 18.53
CA HIS A 218 1.91 -8.44 17.17
C HIS A 218 0.40 -8.53 17.16
N HIS A 219 -0.24 -7.70 16.34
CA HIS A 219 -1.69 -7.63 16.25
C HIS A 219 -2.14 -8.00 14.84
N LEU A 220 -3.16 -8.85 14.73
CA LEU A 220 -3.79 -9.21 13.47
C LEU A 220 -5.29 -8.93 13.53
N LEU A 221 -5.77 -8.04 12.66
CA LEU A 221 -7.18 -7.74 12.47
C LEU A 221 -7.75 -8.64 11.38
N LEU A 222 -8.33 -9.77 11.78
CA LEU A 222 -8.89 -10.76 10.86
C LEU A 222 -10.38 -10.48 10.63
N LYS A 223 -10.75 -10.01 9.45
CA LYS A 223 -12.14 -9.77 9.07
C LYS A 223 -12.67 -10.92 8.23
N MET A 224 -13.68 -11.60 8.76
CA MET A 224 -14.39 -12.69 8.07
C MET A 224 -15.78 -12.25 7.65
N ALA A 225 -16.35 -12.94 6.66
CA ALA A 225 -17.73 -12.76 6.23
C ALA A 225 -18.47 -14.09 6.09
N GLY A 226 -19.80 -14.02 6.08
CA GLY A 226 -20.66 -15.18 5.87
C GLY A 226 -20.34 -16.34 6.83
N ASP A 227 -20.22 -17.55 6.28
CA ASP A 227 -19.94 -18.77 7.03
C ASP A 227 -18.49 -18.84 7.54
N GLY A 228 -17.58 -18.09 6.92
CA GLY A 228 -16.19 -17.93 7.39
C GLY A 228 -16.08 -17.32 8.79
N ILE A 229 -17.13 -16.65 9.28
CA ILE A 229 -17.18 -16.14 10.66
C ILE A 229 -17.22 -17.29 11.67
N ALA A 230 -18.07 -18.30 11.43
CA ALA A 230 -18.20 -19.44 12.34
C ALA A 230 -16.97 -20.35 12.25
N GLU A 231 -16.45 -20.55 11.04
CA GLU A 231 -15.22 -21.29 10.77
C GLU A 231 -14.03 -20.70 11.55
N ALA A 232 -13.78 -19.39 11.40
CA ALA A 232 -12.71 -18.71 12.12
C ALA A 232 -12.91 -18.72 13.64
N GLN A 233 -14.12 -18.44 14.13
CA GLN A 233 -14.40 -18.45 15.57
C GLN A 233 -14.08 -19.83 16.17
N ALA A 234 -14.54 -20.91 15.55
CA ALA A 234 -14.33 -22.27 16.05
C ALA A 234 -12.85 -22.63 16.07
N TRP A 235 -12.14 -22.39 14.95
CA TRP A 235 -10.72 -22.71 14.85
C TRP A 235 -9.86 -21.89 15.80
N LEU A 236 -10.02 -20.56 15.84
CA LEU A 236 -9.26 -19.68 16.75
C LEU A 236 -9.50 -20.06 18.23
N THR A 237 -10.73 -20.44 18.59
CA THR A 237 -11.05 -20.89 19.97
C THR A 237 -10.29 -22.15 20.35
N ASP A 238 -10.06 -23.06 19.40
CA ASP A 238 -9.29 -24.28 19.66
C ASP A 238 -7.79 -24.01 19.63
N PHE A 239 -7.32 -23.27 18.63
CA PHE A 239 -5.93 -22.91 18.42
C PHE A 239 -5.30 -22.22 19.66
N PHE A 240 -5.97 -21.19 20.19
CA PHE A 240 -5.49 -20.44 21.36
C PHE A 240 -5.65 -21.15 22.71
N LYS A 241 -6.11 -22.41 22.75
CA LYS A 241 -5.97 -23.24 23.97
C LYS A 241 -4.51 -23.62 24.24
N THR A 242 -3.69 -23.61 23.19
CA THR A 242 -2.30 -24.09 23.25
C THR A 242 -1.29 -23.07 22.71
N ALA A 243 -1.65 -22.30 21.68
CA ALA A 243 -0.81 -21.22 21.16
C ALA A 243 -0.66 -20.06 22.16
N GLU A 244 0.48 -19.36 22.15
CA GLU A 244 0.62 -18.10 22.88
C GLU A 244 -0.22 -17.01 22.21
N GLY A 245 -0.78 -16.12 23.02
CA GLY A 245 -1.64 -15.06 22.54
C GLY A 245 -3.10 -15.31 22.90
N ASP A 246 -3.96 -14.45 22.37
CA ASP A 246 -5.41 -14.57 22.51
C ASP A 246 -6.11 -13.73 21.43
N PHE A 247 -7.40 -13.96 21.25
CA PHE A 247 -8.22 -13.18 20.35
C PHE A 247 -9.54 -12.76 21.00
N PHE A 248 -10.17 -11.78 20.38
CA PHE A 248 -11.58 -11.53 20.64
C PHE A 248 -12.39 -11.18 19.41
N ALA A 249 -13.64 -11.61 19.40
CA ALA A 249 -14.65 -11.07 18.49
C ALA A 249 -14.94 -9.61 18.88
N CYS A 250 -14.67 -8.69 17.97
CA CYS A 250 -14.97 -7.27 18.14
C CYS A 250 -16.48 -7.01 18.17
N THR A 251 -16.89 -6.03 18.96
CA THR A 251 -18.15 -5.32 18.68
C THR A 251 -18.05 -4.56 17.34
N PRO A 252 -19.17 -4.13 16.73
CA PRO A 252 -19.11 -3.31 15.52
C PRO A 252 -18.26 -2.05 15.66
N GLU A 253 -18.30 -1.39 16.83
CA GLU A 253 -17.49 -0.22 17.12
C GLU A 253 -15.99 -0.57 17.22
N GLU A 254 -15.64 -1.63 17.94
CA GLU A 254 -14.25 -2.11 18.03
C GLU A 254 -13.70 -2.47 16.66
N GLY A 255 -14.47 -3.16 15.83
CA GLY A 255 -14.06 -3.57 14.49
C GLY A 255 -13.82 -2.37 13.58
N SER A 256 -14.74 -1.39 13.60
CA SER A 256 -14.59 -0.15 12.83
C SER A 256 -13.34 0.64 13.26
N LYS A 257 -13.19 0.87 14.57
CA LYS A 257 -12.07 1.65 15.13
C LYS A 257 -10.72 0.94 14.97
N ALA A 258 -10.67 -0.39 15.03
CA ALA A 258 -9.45 -1.14 14.77
C ALA A 258 -8.92 -0.93 13.34
N PHE A 259 -9.80 -1.05 12.34
CA PHE A 259 -9.44 -0.81 10.94
C PHE A 259 -9.07 0.66 10.69
N LEU A 260 -9.78 1.60 11.32
CA LEU A 260 -9.46 3.01 11.21
C LEU A 260 -8.09 3.35 11.80
N HIS A 261 -7.76 2.76 12.96
CA HIS A 261 -6.44 2.91 13.59
C HIS A 261 -5.31 2.36 12.70
N ARG A 262 -5.52 1.17 12.13
CA ARG A 262 -4.61 0.55 11.16
C ARG A 262 -4.42 1.41 9.91
N PHE A 263 -5.47 2.07 9.42
CA PHE A 263 -5.39 2.98 8.27
C PHE A 263 -4.63 4.28 8.62
N ALA A 264 -4.85 4.83 9.81
CA ALA A 264 -4.18 6.05 10.27
C ALA A 264 -2.65 5.89 10.44
N ALA A 265 -2.14 4.67 10.53
CA ALA A 265 -0.72 4.33 10.67
C ALA A 265 0.19 5.06 9.67
N ALA A 266 -0.13 5.01 8.37
CA ALA A 266 0.71 5.58 7.32
C ALA A 266 0.85 7.11 7.47
N GLY A 267 -0.24 7.80 7.81
CA GLY A 267 -0.21 9.25 8.06
C GLY A 267 0.50 9.62 9.37
N ALA A 268 0.47 8.73 10.36
CA ALA A 268 1.05 8.98 11.68
C ALA A 268 2.58 9.01 11.65
N ALA A 269 3.23 8.15 10.86
CA ALA A 269 4.67 8.17 10.67
C ALA A 269 5.13 9.50 10.06
N ILE A 270 4.45 9.95 8.98
CA ILE A 270 4.71 11.25 8.33
C ILE A 270 4.60 12.40 9.34
N ARG A 271 3.55 12.39 10.17
CA ARG A 271 3.42 13.43 11.18
C ARG A 271 4.51 13.37 12.24
N TYR A 272 4.88 12.18 12.71
CA TYR A 272 5.97 12.04 13.67
C TYR A 272 7.23 12.75 13.15
N GLN A 273 7.60 12.47 11.89
CA GLN A 273 8.76 13.10 11.26
C GLN A 273 8.62 14.61 11.16
N ALA A 274 7.46 15.13 10.74
CA ALA A 274 7.22 16.58 10.66
C ALA A 274 7.32 17.28 12.03
N VAL A 275 6.85 16.64 13.09
CA VAL A 275 6.93 17.16 14.45
C VAL A 275 8.38 17.17 14.96
N HIS A 276 9.16 16.13 14.64
CA HIS A 276 10.54 15.93 15.09
C HIS A 276 11.58 16.20 13.99
N SER A 277 11.26 17.05 13.01
CA SER A 277 12.08 17.26 11.80
C SER A 277 13.53 17.71 12.08
N ASP A 278 13.77 18.30 13.24
CA ASP A 278 15.10 18.72 13.72
C ASP A 278 15.90 17.58 14.38
N GLU A 279 15.26 16.45 14.70
CA GLU A 279 15.80 15.32 15.47
C GLU A 279 15.97 14.03 14.64
N VAL A 280 15.28 13.93 13.50
CA VAL A 280 15.29 12.75 12.63
C VAL A 280 15.47 13.12 11.16
N GLU A 281 15.85 12.15 10.33
CA GLU A 281 15.84 12.31 8.88
C GLU A 281 14.46 12.03 8.26
N ASP A 282 14.37 12.15 6.94
CA ASP A 282 13.21 11.71 6.17
C ASP A 282 12.93 10.22 6.43
N ILE A 283 11.64 9.86 6.37
CA ILE A 283 11.19 8.49 6.59
C ILE A 283 11.76 7.60 5.49
N LEU A 284 12.46 6.55 5.89
CA LEU A 284 12.82 5.46 4.99
C LEU A 284 11.64 4.49 4.99
N ALA A 285 10.82 4.52 3.94
CA ALA A 285 9.68 3.63 3.79
C ALA A 285 9.99 2.50 2.79
N LEU A 286 9.81 1.26 3.22
CA LEU A 286 9.90 0.06 2.39
C LEU A 286 8.52 -0.58 2.22
N ASP A 287 8.21 -0.94 0.98
CA ASP A 287 6.96 -1.60 0.60
C ASP A 287 7.30 -2.95 -0.02
N ILE A 288 7.08 -4.03 0.71
CA ILE A 288 7.67 -5.34 0.42
C ILE A 288 6.60 -6.42 0.30
N ALA A 289 6.84 -7.37 -0.59
CA ALA A 289 6.06 -8.60 -0.73
C ALA A 289 6.98 -9.79 -0.49
N LEU A 290 6.73 -10.55 0.58
CA LEU A 290 7.50 -11.75 0.90
C LEU A 290 7.02 -12.94 0.06
N ARG A 291 7.89 -13.95 -0.07
CA ARG A 291 7.55 -15.23 -0.72
C ARG A 291 6.38 -15.89 -0.01
N ARG A 292 5.47 -16.54 -0.74
CA ARG A 292 4.27 -17.12 -0.13
C ARG A 292 4.59 -18.25 0.87
N ASN A 293 5.71 -18.94 0.66
CA ASN A 293 6.25 -19.97 1.54
C ASN A 293 7.18 -19.49 2.65
N ASP A 294 7.41 -18.18 2.79
CA ASP A 294 8.24 -17.63 3.86
C ASP A 294 7.63 -17.98 5.24
N THR A 295 8.49 -18.30 6.22
CA THR A 295 8.08 -18.62 7.59
C THR A 295 8.61 -17.61 8.60
N GLU A 296 9.57 -16.76 8.21
CA GLU A 296 10.30 -15.83 9.07
C GLU A 296 9.90 -14.38 8.78
N TRP A 297 8.60 -14.11 8.57
CA TRP A 297 8.09 -12.83 8.08
C TRP A 297 8.51 -11.58 8.88
N PHE A 298 8.72 -11.73 10.19
CA PHE A 298 9.14 -10.63 11.04
C PHE A 298 10.64 -10.35 10.89
N GLU A 299 11.00 -9.08 10.75
CA GLU A 299 12.37 -8.69 10.42
C GLU A 299 13.29 -8.67 11.64
N HIS A 300 14.50 -9.22 11.46
CA HIS A 300 15.61 -9.06 12.39
C HIS A 300 16.78 -8.36 11.69
N LEU A 301 16.89 -7.05 11.90
CA LEU A 301 17.95 -6.25 11.30
C LEU A 301 19.31 -6.51 11.98
N PRO A 302 20.41 -6.53 11.20
CA PRO A 302 21.75 -6.53 11.76
C PRO A 302 21.99 -5.34 12.70
N PRO A 303 22.75 -5.47 13.80
CA PRO A 303 22.98 -4.40 14.78
C PRO A 303 23.49 -3.08 14.19
N GLU A 304 24.29 -3.15 13.12
CA GLU A 304 24.84 -2.01 12.39
C GLU A 304 23.78 -1.20 11.63
N ILE A 305 22.66 -1.82 11.26
CA ILE A 305 21.48 -1.14 10.69
C ILE A 305 20.58 -0.68 11.82
N ASP A 306 20.26 -1.58 12.77
CA ASP A 306 19.30 -1.31 13.85
C ASP A 306 19.72 -0.10 14.71
N SER A 307 21.02 0.03 14.98
CA SER A 307 21.57 1.16 15.75
C SER A 307 21.42 2.52 15.07
N LYS A 308 21.06 2.60 13.79
CA LYS A 308 20.80 3.84 13.04
C LYS A 308 19.34 4.31 13.12
N LEU A 309 18.46 3.50 13.72
CA LEU A 309 17.02 3.72 13.73
C LEU A 309 16.54 4.21 15.10
N VAL A 310 15.51 5.07 15.08
CA VAL A 310 14.76 5.50 16.27
C VAL A 310 13.53 4.62 16.47
N HIS A 311 12.81 4.34 15.38
CA HIS A 311 11.63 3.48 15.37
C HIS A 311 11.60 2.60 14.13
N LYS A 312 11.01 1.41 14.28
CA LYS A 312 10.73 0.43 13.22
C LYS A 312 9.23 0.18 13.21
N LEU A 313 8.55 0.70 12.20
CA LEU A 313 7.09 0.80 12.17
C LEU A 313 6.54 -0.21 11.16
N TYR A 314 6.08 -1.36 11.66
CA TYR A 314 5.64 -2.48 10.82
C TYR A 314 4.13 -2.67 10.81
N TYR A 315 3.54 -2.69 9.62
CA TYR A 315 2.13 -2.97 9.40
C TYR A 315 1.91 -3.48 7.98
N GLY A 316 0.78 -4.11 7.67
CA GLY A 316 0.57 -4.61 6.31
C GLY A 316 -0.63 -5.51 6.11
N HIS A 317 -0.71 -6.08 4.92
CA HIS A 317 -1.73 -7.03 4.49
C HIS A 317 -1.21 -8.46 4.70
N PHE A 318 -1.46 -8.99 5.89
CA PHE A 318 -0.80 -10.19 6.40
C PHE A 318 -1.07 -11.43 5.56
N MET A 319 -2.32 -11.65 5.13
CA MET A 319 -2.68 -12.82 4.30
C MET A 319 -1.94 -12.82 2.95
N CYS A 320 -1.61 -11.64 2.44
CA CYS A 320 -0.91 -11.46 1.18
C CYS A 320 0.62 -11.43 1.35
N TYR A 321 1.12 -11.41 2.60
CA TYR A 321 2.52 -11.17 2.94
C TYR A 321 3.09 -9.89 2.31
N VAL A 322 2.25 -8.85 2.30
CA VAL A 322 2.66 -7.50 1.93
C VAL A 322 2.80 -6.67 3.20
N PHE A 323 3.98 -6.07 3.38
CA PHE A 323 4.31 -5.27 4.54
C PHE A 323 4.81 -3.90 4.14
N HIS A 324 4.36 -2.90 4.89
CA HIS A 324 4.94 -1.58 4.92
C HIS A 324 5.84 -1.50 6.15
N GLN A 325 7.10 -1.17 5.91
CA GLN A 325 8.11 -1.02 6.93
C GLN A 325 8.62 0.41 6.86
N ASP A 326 8.11 1.25 7.77
CA ASP A 326 8.51 2.64 7.87
C ASP A 326 9.56 2.79 8.98
N TYR A 327 10.71 3.35 8.64
CA TYR A 327 11.82 3.52 9.57
C TYR A 327 12.07 4.99 9.84
N ILE A 328 12.08 5.35 11.12
CA ILE A 328 12.46 6.69 11.57
C ILE A 328 13.97 6.68 11.79
N VAL A 329 14.70 7.35 10.91
CA VAL A 329 16.17 7.32 10.87
C VAL A 329 16.75 8.44 11.75
N LYS A 330 17.80 8.13 12.52
CA LYS A 330 18.50 9.12 13.37
C LYS A 330 19.09 10.25 12.52
N LYS A 331 19.05 11.49 13.03
CA LYS A 331 19.66 12.65 12.35
C LYS A 331 21.14 12.40 12.02
N GLY A 332 21.55 12.80 10.82
CA GLY A 332 22.92 12.70 10.33
C GLY A 332 23.29 11.35 9.71
N VAL A 333 22.40 10.36 9.72
CA VAL A 333 22.60 9.09 9.00
C VAL A 333 22.24 9.29 7.52
N ASP A 334 23.05 8.73 6.62
CA ASP A 334 22.69 8.67 5.19
C ASP A 334 21.55 7.67 4.97
N ALA A 335 20.33 8.19 4.83
CA ALA A 335 19.14 7.39 4.59
C ALA A 335 19.16 6.70 3.21
N HIS A 336 19.89 7.23 2.23
CA HIS A 336 20.01 6.60 0.92
C HIS A 336 20.89 5.36 1.00
N GLU A 337 22.07 5.46 1.61
CA GLU A 337 22.97 4.33 1.84
C GLU A 337 22.28 3.25 2.69
N LEU A 338 21.60 3.66 3.77
CA LEU A 338 20.85 2.74 4.62
C LEU A 338 19.77 1.99 3.84
N LYS A 339 19.04 2.69 2.95
CA LYS A 339 18.03 2.06 2.11
C LYS A 339 18.64 0.99 1.22
N GLU A 340 19.74 1.28 0.53
CA GLU A 340 20.37 0.30 -0.36
C GLU A 340 20.87 -0.95 0.42
N GLN A 341 21.38 -0.77 1.66
CA GLN A 341 21.71 -1.90 2.55
C GLN A 341 20.49 -2.78 2.86
N MET A 342 19.35 -2.17 3.21
CA MET A 342 18.12 -2.91 3.52
C MET A 342 17.51 -3.60 2.28
N LEU A 343 17.58 -2.94 1.11
CA LEU A 343 17.13 -3.52 -0.15
C LEU A 343 17.96 -4.75 -0.56
N ALA A 344 19.25 -4.77 -0.25
CA ALA A 344 20.11 -5.94 -0.46
C ALA A 344 19.66 -7.13 0.40
N LEU A 345 19.38 -6.91 1.70
CA LEU A 345 18.86 -7.96 2.60
C LEU A 345 17.53 -8.54 2.09
N LEU A 346 16.62 -7.68 1.61
CA LEU A 346 15.34 -8.10 1.05
C LEU A 346 15.52 -8.92 -0.24
N HIS A 347 16.47 -8.53 -1.09
CA HIS A 347 16.80 -9.26 -2.30
C HIS A 347 17.36 -10.65 -2.00
N GLU A 348 18.29 -10.77 -1.05
CA GLU A 348 18.83 -12.07 -0.59
C GLU A 348 17.74 -12.98 -0.03
N ARG A 349 16.73 -12.40 0.61
CA ARG A 349 15.57 -13.12 1.15
C ARG A 349 14.55 -13.55 0.08
N GLY A 350 14.70 -13.09 -1.16
CA GLY A 350 13.77 -13.35 -2.25
C GLY A 350 12.45 -12.57 -2.15
N ALA A 351 12.42 -11.48 -1.36
CA ALA A 351 11.28 -10.57 -1.33
C ALA A 351 11.26 -9.70 -2.60
N GLN A 352 10.06 -9.29 -3.03
CA GLN A 352 9.88 -8.32 -4.10
C GLN A 352 9.51 -6.96 -3.53
N TYR A 353 9.99 -5.91 -4.17
CA TYR A 353 9.62 -4.53 -3.87
C TYR A 353 9.66 -3.69 -5.15
N PRO A 354 8.78 -2.68 -5.29
CA PRO A 354 7.63 -2.38 -4.43
C PRO A 354 6.47 -3.38 -4.61
N ALA A 355 5.66 -3.54 -3.57
CA ALA A 355 4.55 -4.49 -3.53
C ALA A 355 3.24 -3.93 -4.09
N GLU A 356 2.87 -2.71 -3.68
CA GLU A 356 1.66 -2.01 -4.13
C GLU A 356 1.86 -0.54 -4.46
N HIS A 357 2.83 0.13 -3.84
CA HIS A 357 3.00 1.59 -3.96
C HIS A 357 3.62 2.05 -5.29
N ASN A 358 4.04 1.11 -6.15
CA ASN A 358 4.73 1.36 -7.41
C ASN A 358 6.14 1.94 -7.20
N VAL A 359 6.96 1.97 -8.26
CA VAL A 359 8.38 2.32 -8.15
C VAL A 359 8.61 3.81 -7.90
N GLY A 360 7.67 4.66 -8.36
CA GLY A 360 7.78 6.12 -8.27
C GLY A 360 9.16 6.59 -8.76
N HIS A 361 9.81 7.46 -7.98
CA HIS A 361 11.24 7.75 -8.14
C HIS A 361 12.10 7.15 -7.01
N LEU A 362 11.50 6.31 -6.16
CA LEU A 362 12.12 5.77 -4.96
C LEU A 362 12.84 4.45 -5.22
N TYR A 363 12.37 3.68 -6.21
CA TYR A 363 12.90 2.36 -6.57
C TYR A 363 13.38 2.34 -8.00
N LYS A 364 14.40 1.52 -8.28
CA LYS A 364 14.82 1.19 -9.64
C LYS A 364 13.78 0.25 -10.24
N ALA A 365 13.24 0.58 -11.41
CA ALA A 365 12.32 -0.33 -12.10
C ALA A 365 13.07 -1.58 -12.59
N PRO A 366 12.53 -2.79 -12.38
CA PRO A 366 13.00 -3.98 -13.06
C PRO A 366 12.84 -3.85 -14.59
N ASP A 367 13.59 -4.64 -15.36
CA ASP A 367 13.65 -4.46 -16.82
C ASP A 367 12.32 -4.73 -17.51
N ALA A 368 11.54 -5.73 -17.06
CA ALA A 368 10.19 -5.98 -17.57
C ALA A 368 9.28 -4.75 -17.41
N LEU A 369 9.35 -4.08 -16.25
CA LEU A 369 8.57 -2.88 -15.97
C LEU A 369 9.06 -1.67 -16.79
N LYS A 370 10.38 -1.52 -16.97
CA LYS A 370 10.94 -0.49 -17.87
C LYS A 370 10.49 -0.69 -19.31
N GLN A 371 10.51 -1.95 -19.78
CA GLN A 371 10.05 -2.30 -21.13
C GLN A 371 8.57 -1.94 -21.29
N PHE A 372 7.73 -2.35 -20.35
CA PHE A 372 6.31 -2.00 -20.34
C PHE A 372 6.07 -0.47 -20.35
N TYR A 373 6.85 0.30 -19.59
CA TYR A 373 6.77 1.76 -19.62
C TYR A 373 7.20 2.35 -20.98
N ARG A 374 8.22 1.78 -21.61
CA ARG A 374 8.72 2.22 -22.91
C ARG A 374 7.75 1.89 -24.04
N GLU A 375 7.08 0.74 -23.97
CA GLU A 375 6.03 0.37 -24.92
C GLU A 375 4.81 1.29 -24.83
N ASN A 376 4.45 1.74 -23.62
CA ASN A 376 3.35 2.67 -23.41
C ASN A 376 3.69 4.13 -23.78
N ASP A 377 4.93 4.56 -23.58
CA ASP A 377 5.41 5.92 -23.88
C ASP A 377 6.78 5.88 -24.59
N PRO A 378 6.84 5.50 -25.87
CA PRO A 378 8.09 5.36 -26.64
C PRO A 378 8.89 6.66 -26.75
N THR A 379 8.26 7.82 -26.53
CA THR A 379 8.94 9.12 -26.57
C THR A 379 9.42 9.62 -25.21
N ASN A 380 9.08 8.92 -24.12
CA ASN A 380 9.35 9.31 -22.74
C ASN A 380 8.84 10.73 -22.41
N SER A 381 7.61 11.04 -22.83
CA SER A 381 6.98 12.35 -22.64
C SER A 381 5.92 12.37 -21.52
N MET A 382 5.50 11.19 -21.06
CA MET A 382 4.47 11.02 -20.03
C MET A 382 5.12 10.44 -18.77
N ASN A 383 5.02 11.16 -17.65
CA ASN A 383 5.69 10.85 -16.38
C ASN A 383 7.18 10.38 -16.52
N PRO A 384 8.09 11.19 -17.09
CA PRO A 384 9.46 10.76 -17.37
C PRO A 384 10.29 10.48 -16.11
N GLY A 385 11.18 9.48 -16.17
CA GLY A 385 12.11 9.14 -15.10
C GLY A 385 11.55 8.32 -13.94
N ILE A 386 10.32 7.82 -14.04
CA ILE A 386 9.78 6.82 -13.13
C ILE A 386 10.65 5.56 -13.14
N GLY A 387 10.84 4.95 -11.98
CA GLY A 387 11.68 3.77 -11.81
C GLY A 387 13.18 4.07 -11.86
N LYS A 388 13.59 5.30 -11.47
CA LYS A 388 14.96 5.82 -11.65
C LYS A 388 15.47 5.68 -13.10
N THR A 389 14.58 5.76 -14.10
CA THR A 389 14.93 5.76 -15.52
C THR A 389 15.35 7.17 -15.99
N THR A 390 15.81 7.29 -17.23
CA THR A 390 16.13 8.60 -17.81
C THR A 390 14.90 9.51 -17.88
N ARG A 391 15.12 10.80 -17.64
CA ARG A 391 14.11 11.87 -17.84
C ARG A 391 14.19 12.49 -19.24
N LYS A 392 15.12 12.04 -20.07
CA LYS A 392 15.33 12.60 -21.42
C LYS A 392 14.34 12.00 -22.41
N LYS A 393 13.93 12.83 -23.37
CA LYS A 393 13.08 12.42 -24.49
C LYS A 393 13.71 11.26 -25.27
N TYR A 394 12.86 10.37 -25.78
CA TYR A 394 13.22 9.16 -26.52
C TYR A 394 14.15 8.22 -25.75
N TRP A 395 14.00 8.18 -24.43
CA TRP A 395 14.74 7.26 -23.55
C TRP A 395 16.27 7.36 -23.70
N LYS A 396 16.79 8.54 -24.07
CA LYS A 396 18.24 8.74 -24.21
C LYS A 396 18.91 8.61 -22.84
N GLU A 397 19.87 7.71 -22.74
CA GLU A 397 20.69 7.58 -21.53
C GLU A 397 21.73 8.72 -21.45
N SER A 398 22.15 9.07 -20.24
CA SER A 398 23.32 9.94 -20.05
C SER A 398 24.58 9.07 -20.15
N PRO A 399 25.70 9.58 -20.70
CA PRO A 399 26.96 8.84 -20.76
C PRO A 399 27.41 8.28 -19.39
N ASP A 400 27.05 8.94 -18.30
CA ASP A 400 27.41 8.53 -16.93
C ASP A 400 26.64 7.28 -16.43
N ALA A 401 25.56 6.85 -17.11
CA ALA A 401 24.78 5.68 -16.73
C ALA A 401 25.41 4.35 -17.23
N GLU A 402 26.22 4.40 -18.30
CA GLU A 402 26.89 3.21 -18.86
C GLU A 402 28.02 2.68 -17.96
N GLN A 403 28.61 3.51 -17.10
CA GLN A 403 29.69 3.09 -16.21
C GLN A 403 29.22 2.34 -14.95
N HIS A 404 27.96 2.49 -14.54
CA HIS A 404 27.43 1.79 -13.38
C HIS A 404 26.68 0.49 -13.71
N SER A 405 26.22 0.27 -14.96
CA SER A 405 25.55 -0.99 -15.33
C SER A 405 26.52 -2.15 -15.54
N THR A 406 27.77 -1.86 -15.89
CA THR A 406 28.84 -2.84 -16.12
C THR A 406 29.52 -3.32 -14.83
N GLN A 407 29.19 -2.76 -13.66
CA GLN A 407 29.74 -3.21 -12.36
C GLN A 407 28.75 -4.00 -11.49
N ALA A 408 27.47 -4.10 -11.89
CA ALA A 408 26.43 -4.80 -11.13
C ALA A 408 25.87 -6.04 -11.86
N SER A 409 26.58 -6.52 -12.90
CA SER A 409 26.20 -7.70 -13.69
C SER A 409 27.23 -8.83 -13.65
N ASP A 410 28.11 -8.84 -12.64
CA ASP A 410 28.93 -10.00 -12.27
C ASP A 410 28.58 -10.50 -10.86
#